data_AF-A0A7X2ZBR2-F1
#
_entry.id   AF-A0A7X2ZBR2-F1
#
_cell.length_a   1.000
_cell.length_b   1.000
_cell.length_c   1.000
_cell.angle_alpha   90.00
_cell.angle_beta   90.00
_cell.angle_gamma   90.00
#
_symmetry.space_group_name_H-M   'P 1'
#
loop_
_entity.id
_entity.type
_entity.pdbx_description
1 polymer ?
#
loop_
_entity_poly.entity_id
_entity_poly.type
_entity_poly.pdbx_seq_one_letter_code
_entity_poly.pdbx_strand_id
1 'polypeptide(L)' 'MNGGDCTLEIFRGLGDLYVTDGRFTANLDKNKPGYAAFLQKAMHVYCDREEREGEPG' A
#
# COMPACT_ATOMS: atom_id res chain seq x y z
N MET A 1 -15.85 17.89 4.09
CA MET A 1 -15.58 16.56 3.50
C MET A 1 -15.45 16.73 1.99
N ASN A 2 -14.24 16.56 1.46
CA ASN A 2 -13.86 16.36 0.04
C ASN A 2 -12.36 16.00 0.14
N GLY A 3 -11.85 14.80 -0.14
CA GLY A 3 -12.16 13.86 -1.21
C GLY A 3 -10.92 13.47 -2.03
N GLY A 4 -9.71 13.93 -1.65
CA GLY A 4 -8.46 13.72 -2.41
C GLY A 4 -7.17 13.60 -1.60
N ASP A 5 -7.21 13.68 -0.27
CA ASP A 5 -6.03 13.44 0.56
C ASP A 5 -5.87 11.94 0.79
N CYS A 6 -5.12 11.27 -0.08
CA CYS A 6 -4.59 9.94 0.22
C CYS A 6 -3.62 10.10 1.40
N THR A 7 -4.10 9.86 2.62
CA THR A 7 -3.23 9.77 3.79
C THR A 7 -2.33 8.55 3.67
N LEU A 8 -1.18 8.58 4.35
CA LEU A 8 -0.28 7.42 4.40
C LEU A 8 -0.97 6.18 4.97
N GLU A 9 -1.94 6.35 5.87
CA GLU A 9 -2.78 5.27 6.39
C GLU A 9 -3.66 4.64 5.30
N ILE A 10 -4.36 5.46 4.51
CA ILE A 10 -5.20 4.97 3.40
C ILE A 10 -4.33 4.26 2.35
N PHE A 11 -3.17 4.84 2.02
CA PHE A 11 -2.23 4.24 1.08
C PHE A 11 -1.69 2.90 1.60
N ARG A 12 -1.30 2.84 2.88
CA ARG A 12 -0.86 1.59 3.52
C ARG A 12 -1.97 0.53 3.49
N GLY A 13 -3.19 0.89 3.88
CA GLY A 13 -4.35 0.00 3.87
C GLY A 13 -4.73 -0.51 2.48
N LEU A 14 -4.48 0.28 1.42
CA LEU A 14 -4.63 -0.18 0.04
C LEU A 14 -3.65 -1.30 -0.31
N GLY A 15 -2.40 -1.21 0.17
CA GLY A 15 -1.41 -2.27 0.03
C GLY A 15 -1.84 -3.56 0.73
N ASP A 16 -2.40 -3.45 1.93
CA ASP A 16 -2.97 -4.59 2.65
C ASP A 16 -4.13 -5.22 1.89
N LEU A 17 -5.06 -4.41 1.36
CA LEU A 17 -6.21 -4.87 0.58
C LEU A 17 -5.78 -5.74 -0.62
N TYR A 18 -4.67 -5.40 -1.28
CA TYR A 18 -4.16 -6.18 -2.42
C TYR A 18 -3.80 -7.62 -2.07
N VAL A 19 -3.48 -7.91 -0.81
CA VAL A 19 -3.11 -9.24 -0.33
C VAL A 19 -4.26 -9.91 0.41
N THR A 20 -5.07 -9.16 1.15
CA THR A 20 -6.17 -9.74 1.95
C THR A 20 -7.37 -10.13 1.11
N ASP A 21 -7.67 -9.41 0.02
CA ASP A 21 -8.76 -9.76 -0.89
C ASP A 21 -8.20 -10.45 -2.13
N GLY A 22 -8.45 -11.76 -2.21
CA GLY A 22 -7.97 -12.62 -3.29
C GLY A 22 -8.38 -12.19 -4.70
N ARG A 23 -9.41 -11.35 -4.87
CA ARG A 23 -9.78 -10.78 -6.18
C ARG A 23 -8.72 -9.82 -6.69
N PHE A 24 -8.17 -8.99 -5.80
CA PHE A 24 -7.08 -8.07 -6.14
C PHE A 24 -5.77 -8.83 -6.31
N THR A 25 -5.47 -9.78 -5.41
CA THR A 25 -4.29 -10.64 -5.53
C THR A 25 -4.28 -11.36 -6.87
N ALA A 26 -5.38 -12.04 -7.23
CA ALA A 26 -5.50 -12.77 -8.49
C ALA A 26 -5.38 -11.86 -9.72
N ASN A 27 -5.79 -10.60 -9.63
CA ASN A 27 -5.65 -9.64 -10.72
C ASN A 27 -4.22 -9.12 -10.88
N LEU A 28 -3.54 -8.82 -9.77
CA LEU A 28 -2.18 -8.30 -9.76
C LEU A 28 -1.16 -9.38 -10.09
N ASP A 29 -1.37 -10.60 -9.60
CA ASP A 29 -0.44 -11.72 -9.77
C ASP A 29 -0.55 -12.42 -11.13
N LYS A 30 -1.45 -11.97 -12.03
CA LYS A 30 -1.69 -12.58 -13.36
C LYS A 30 -0.42 -12.87 -14.15
N ASN A 31 0.52 -11.92 -14.14
CA ASN A 31 1.76 -12.01 -14.90
C ASN A 31 2.94 -12.49 -14.05
N LYS A 32 2.85 -12.35 -12.72
CA LYS A 32 3.94 -12.69 -11.80
C LYS A 32 3.35 -13.02 -10.42
N PRO A 33 3.37 -14.31 -10.01
CA PRO A 33 2.99 -14.69 -8.66
C PRO A 33 3.81 -13.94 -7.60
N GLY A 34 3.13 -13.46 -6.56
CA GLY A 34 3.71 -12.68 -5.47
C GLY A 34 3.87 -11.18 -5.75
N TYR A 35 3.32 -10.66 -6.86
CA TYR A 35 3.40 -9.24 -7.18
C TYR A 35 2.59 -8.36 -6.22
N ALA A 36 1.39 -8.80 -5.83
CA ALA A 36 0.58 -8.11 -4.83
C ALA A 36 1.33 -7.98 -3.48
N ALA A 37 1.95 -9.06 -3.02
CA ALA A 37 2.75 -9.08 -1.79
C ALA A 37 4.01 -8.20 -1.90
N PHE A 38 4.62 -8.12 -3.09
CA PHE A 38 5.72 -7.20 -3.34
C PHE A 38 5.27 -5.73 -3.23
N LEU A 39 4.12 -5.39 -3.86
CA LEU A 39 3.56 -4.05 -3.80
C LEU A 39 3.21 -3.63 -2.37
N GLN A 40 2.53 -4.49 -1.60
CA GLN A 40 2.23 -4.24 -0.19
C GLN A 40 3.48 -3.85 0.59
N LYS A 41 4.55 -4.65 0.48
CA LYS A 41 5.82 -4.36 1.17
C LYS A 41 6.43 -3.03 0.76
N ALA A 42 6.43 -2.74 -0.54
CA ALA A 42 6.97 -1.48 -1.05
C ALA A 42 6.18 -0.26 -0.53
N MET A 43 4.84 -0.37 -0.50
CA MET A 43 3.97 0.68 0.03
C MET A 43 4.18 0.89 1.53
N HIS A 44 4.36 -0.18 2.31
CA HIS A 44 4.64 -0.07 3.74
C HIS A 44 5.98 0.61 4.00
N VAL A 45 7.04 0.23 3.26
CA VAL A 45 8.36 0.88 3.37
C VAL A 45 8.30 2.36 3.02
N TYR A 46 7.51 2.72 2.01
CA TYR A 46 7.28 4.13 1.66
C TYR A 46 6.58 4.87 2.80
N CYS A 47 5.46 4.36 3.33
CA CYS A 47 4.77 4.99 4.45
C CYS A 47 5.66 5.11 5.69
N ASP A 48 6.41 4.05 6.04
CA ASP A 48 7.35 4.06 7.17
C ASP A 48 8.42 5.15 7.02
N ARG A 49 8.83 5.46 5.78
CA ARG A 49 9.81 6.49 5.48
C ARG A 49 9.21 7.89 5.62
N GLU A 50 8.06 8.12 5.01
CA GLU A 50 7.37 9.42 5.06
C GLU A 50 6.96 9.77 6.51
N GLU A 51 6.54 8.77 7.30
CA GLU A 51 6.22 8.95 8.72
C GLU A 51 7.46 9.33 9.56
N ARG A 52 8.66 8.84 9.21
CA ARG A 52 9.92 9.24 9.87
C ARG A 52 10.43 10.61 9.43
N GLU A 53 10.22 10.97 8.16
CA GLU A 53 10.65 12.26 7.60
C GLU A 53 9.66 13.41 7.93
N GLY A 54 8.46 13.08 8.40
CA GLY A 54 7.39 14.02 8.76
C GLY A 54 7.38 14.53 10.22
N GLU A 55 8.32 14.12 11.09
CA GLU A 55 8.48 14.75 12.41
C GLU A 55 9.25 16.08 12.27
N PRO A 56 8.65 17.24 12.62
CA PRO A 56 9.44 18.44 12.86
C PRO A 56 10.27 18.22 14.13
N GLY A 57 11.59 18.23 13.97
CA GLY A 57 12.52 18.37 15.10
C GLY A 57 12.36 19.71 15.82
#